data_AF-F2LI98-F1
#
_entry.id   AF-F2LI98-F1
#
_cell.length_a   1.000
_cell.length_b   1.000
_cell.length_c   1.000
_cell.angle_alpha   90.00
_cell.angle_beta   90.00
_cell.angle_gamma   90.00
#
_symmetry.space_group_name_H-M   'P 1'
#
loop_
_entity.id
_entity.type
_entity.pdbx_description
1 polymer ?
#
loop_
_entity_poly.entity_id
_entity_poly.type
_entity_poly.pdbx_seq_one_letter_code
_entity_poly.pdbx_strand_id
1 'polypeptide(L)'
;MSLSINSLSTPSIDPMSLCTGGSNGSNSSSLIQILQQIAQMIQEITQALKMAASSDGEDGLGGGGGGGGGGMPQSFAAAPAGGGGGGGGGGAPAAGAPAAGAGDAGAGTPVAGSTDVPSGSGSVASQMAAVLKQGGFNDTAIAGILGNTQQESNFKADVNQGGLGGGPSANNADDNQHGFGLEQWGGDRKVALEQFAKQQGNKSASDPTVQAQFILKEVAERPGLMQQMNNAGSAGNAATIWCQQYEQATDPEMQNRVNYANALAQKLAQGTV
;
A
#
# COMPACT_ATOMS: atom_id res chain seq x y z
N MET A 1 75.48 -10.52 -20.83
CA MET A 1 74.27 -9.68 -20.85
C MET A 1 73.51 -10.08 -22.11
N SER A 2 72.59 -11.06 -22.03
CA SER A 2 71.14 -10.90 -21.85
C SER A 2 70.53 -10.14 -23.04
N LEU A 3 69.56 -10.63 -23.82
CA LEU A 3 68.33 -11.34 -23.42
C LEU A 3 67.82 -12.29 -24.51
N SER A 4 67.06 -13.28 -24.03
CA SER A 4 66.46 -14.42 -24.69
C SER A 4 65.30 -14.08 -25.64
N ILE A 5 65.18 -14.92 -26.67
CA ILE A 5 64.01 -15.14 -27.51
C ILE A 5 62.79 -15.59 -26.68
N ASN A 6 61.71 -14.79 -26.67
CA ASN A 6 60.43 -15.21 -26.12
C ASN A 6 59.66 -16.03 -27.16
N SER A 7 59.50 -17.32 -26.88
CA SER A 7 58.59 -18.21 -27.59
C SER A 7 57.14 -17.88 -27.19
N LEU A 8 56.28 -17.60 -28.18
CA LEU A 8 54.83 -17.55 -28.00
C LEU A 8 54.34 -18.98 -27.74
N SER A 9 54.07 -19.28 -26.47
CA SER A 9 53.34 -20.49 -26.08
C SER A 9 51.85 -20.21 -26.17
N THR A 10 51.17 -20.87 -27.11
CA THR A 10 49.70 -20.95 -27.15
C THR A 10 49.23 -21.85 -26.00
N PRO A 11 48.30 -21.42 -25.12
CA PRO A 11 47.73 -22.33 -24.15
C PRO A 11 46.80 -23.32 -24.85
N SER A 12 47.16 -24.60 -24.76
CA SER A 12 46.30 -25.75 -25.00
C SER A 12 45.16 -25.72 -23.97
N ILE A 13 43.91 -25.65 -24.42
CA ILE A 13 42.74 -25.85 -23.57
C ILE A 13 42.58 -27.37 -23.38
N ASP A 14 43.02 -27.89 -22.24
CA ASP A 14 42.67 -29.25 -21.81
C ASP A 14 41.22 -29.28 -21.29
N PRO A 15 40.32 -30.10 -21.86
CA PRO A 15 38.89 -30.11 -21.52
C PRO A 15 38.55 -30.98 -20.30
N MET A 16 39.38 -31.03 -19.25
CA MET A 16 39.07 -31.76 -18.00
C MET A 16 39.78 -31.15 -16.77
N SER A 17 39.54 -29.87 -16.46
CA SER A 17 39.87 -29.29 -15.16
C SER A 17 38.59 -28.92 -14.40
N LEU A 18 38.13 -29.90 -13.62
CA LEU A 18 36.98 -29.84 -12.74
C LEU A 18 37.48 -29.45 -11.34
N CYS A 19 37.46 -28.15 -11.03
CA CYS A 19 37.10 -27.58 -9.72
C CYS A 19 37.45 -26.09 -9.67
N THR A 20 36.66 -25.33 -8.91
CA THR A 20 36.77 -23.91 -8.55
C THR A 20 36.03 -22.90 -9.44
N GLY A 21 34.90 -22.42 -8.89
CA GLY A 21 34.48 -21.02 -8.92
C GLY A 21 33.98 -20.46 -10.24
N GLY A 22 32.65 -20.39 -10.42
CA GLY A 22 32.06 -19.55 -11.45
C GLY A 22 30.66 -19.98 -11.88
N SER A 23 29.66 -19.71 -11.07
CA SER A 23 28.26 -19.70 -11.52
C SER A 23 27.68 -18.35 -11.16
N ASN A 24 27.46 -17.49 -12.16
CA ASN A 24 26.40 -16.46 -12.17
C ASN A 24 26.37 -15.71 -13.52
N GLY A 25 26.30 -16.44 -14.63
CA GLY A 25 26.10 -15.87 -15.97
C GLY A 25 24.68 -16.02 -16.53
N SER A 26 23.77 -16.73 -15.85
CA SER A 26 22.50 -17.16 -16.46
C SER A 26 21.24 -16.54 -15.84
N ASN A 27 21.36 -15.77 -14.76
CA ASN A 27 20.19 -15.22 -14.04
C ASN A 27 19.74 -13.84 -14.57
N SER A 28 20.63 -13.11 -15.25
CA SER A 28 20.30 -11.77 -15.78
C SER A 28 19.41 -11.85 -17.02
N SER A 29 19.56 -12.89 -17.83
CA SER A 29 18.73 -13.11 -19.02
C SER A 29 17.30 -13.53 -18.67
N SER A 30 17.12 -14.35 -17.63
CA SER A 30 15.79 -14.74 -17.13
C SER A 30 15.08 -13.60 -16.42
N LEU A 31 15.79 -12.75 -15.64
CA LEU A 31 15.19 -11.57 -15.02
C LEU A 31 14.78 -10.50 -16.05
N ILE A 32 15.59 -10.27 -17.09
CA ILE A 32 15.22 -9.34 -18.17
C ILE A 32 14.05 -9.89 -19.00
N GLN A 33 14.01 -11.20 -19.25
CA GLN A 33 12.86 -11.83 -19.92
C GLN A 33 11.59 -11.81 -19.07
N ILE A 34 11.68 -12.01 -17.76
CA ILE A 34 10.55 -11.89 -16.83
C ILE A 34 10.06 -10.44 -16.76
N LEU A 35 10.96 -9.46 -16.72
CA LEU A 35 10.60 -8.04 -16.77
C LEU A 35 9.94 -7.65 -18.11
N GLN A 36 10.41 -8.20 -19.23
CA GLN A 36 9.77 -8.01 -20.53
C GLN A 36 8.41 -8.72 -20.64
N GLN A 37 8.26 -9.90 -20.04
CA GLN A 37 6.97 -10.60 -19.95
C GLN A 37 5.95 -9.83 -19.09
N ILE A 38 6.38 -9.23 -17.97
CA ILE A 38 5.51 -8.39 -17.14
C ILE A 38 5.13 -7.09 -17.88
N ALA A 39 6.07 -6.46 -18.60
CA ALA A 39 5.79 -5.27 -19.40
C ALA A 39 4.81 -5.57 -20.55
N GLN A 40 4.95 -6.71 -21.23
CA GLN A 40 4.02 -7.13 -22.28
C GLN A 40 2.64 -7.47 -21.72
N MET A 41 2.57 -8.13 -20.55
CA MET A 41 1.30 -8.44 -19.89
C MET A 41 0.52 -7.18 -19.49
N ILE A 42 1.20 -6.13 -19.00
CA ILE A 42 0.58 -4.84 -18.67
C ILE A 42 0.07 -4.12 -19.94
N GLN A 43 0.79 -4.23 -21.06
CA GLN A 43 0.37 -3.61 -22.32
C GLN A 43 -0.81 -4.33 -22.98
N GLU A 44 -0.88 -5.65 -22.91
CA GLU A 44 -2.02 -6.43 -23.42
C GLU A 44 -3.31 -6.11 -22.66
N ILE A 45 -3.25 -5.99 -21.32
CA ILE A 45 -4.39 -5.59 -20.50
C ILE A 45 -4.84 -4.16 -20.84
N THR A 46 -3.89 -3.25 -21.12
CA THR A 46 -4.19 -1.86 -21.50
C THR A 46 -4.86 -1.76 -22.87
N GLN A 47 -4.44 -2.56 -23.86
CA GLN A 47 -5.05 -2.57 -25.19
C GLN A 47 -6.43 -3.23 -25.20
N ALA A 48 -6.63 -4.31 -24.43
CA ALA A 48 -7.94 -4.93 -24.26
C ALA A 48 -8.97 -3.98 -23.62
N LEU A 49 -8.55 -3.16 -22.65
CA LEU A 49 -9.41 -2.15 -22.04
C LEU A 49 -9.77 -1.00 -23.00
N LYS A 50 -8.85 -0.63 -23.89
CA LYS A 50 -9.07 0.42 -24.89
C LYS A 50 -9.99 -0.04 -26.04
N MET A 51 -9.99 -1.33 -26.38
CA MET A 51 -10.93 -1.93 -27.33
C MET A 51 -12.34 -2.11 -26.73
N ALA A 52 -12.46 -2.41 -25.43
CA ALA A 52 -13.74 -2.44 -24.74
C ALA A 52 -14.38 -1.03 -24.59
N ALA A 53 -13.56 0.02 -24.47
CA ALA A 53 -14.04 1.40 -24.46
C ALA A 53 -14.37 1.98 -25.85
N SER A 54 -14.17 1.20 -26.93
CA SER A 54 -14.46 1.62 -28.31
C SER A 54 -15.57 0.82 -28.99
N SER A 55 -16.34 0.02 -28.24
CA SER A 55 -17.49 -0.75 -28.75
C SER A 55 -18.86 -0.29 -28.26
N ASP A 56 -19.02 0.97 -27.85
CA ASP A 56 -20.35 1.57 -27.64
C ASP A 56 -20.73 2.40 -28.88
N GLY A 57 -21.21 1.67 -29.90
CA GLY A 57 -21.98 2.26 -31.00
C GLY A 57 -23.38 2.65 -30.52
N GLU A 58 -23.67 3.95 -30.61
CA GLU A 58 -24.67 4.53 -31.53
C GLU A 58 -26.02 3.81 -31.74
N ASP A 59 -26.91 3.74 -30.74
CA ASP A 59 -28.30 3.36 -30.97
C ASP A 59 -29.28 4.25 -30.18
N GLY A 60 -29.60 5.42 -30.75
CA GLY A 60 -30.72 6.24 -30.28
C GLY A 60 -32.07 5.68 -30.75
N LEU A 61 -33.12 5.84 -29.93
CA LEU A 61 -34.55 5.96 -30.32
C LEU A 61 -35.47 6.13 -29.09
N GLY A 62 -36.20 7.26 -29.01
CA GLY A 62 -37.66 7.25 -28.78
C GLY A 62 -38.28 7.66 -27.42
N GLY A 63 -38.93 8.84 -27.42
CA GLY A 63 -40.24 9.13 -26.77
C GLY A 63 -40.27 9.45 -25.27
N GLY A 64 -40.59 10.67 -24.79
CA GLY A 64 -41.92 11.33 -24.74
C GLY A 64 -42.43 11.29 -23.28
N GLY A 65 -43.03 12.29 -22.62
CA GLY A 65 -43.49 13.65 -22.87
C GLY A 65 -44.18 14.20 -21.59
N GLY A 66 -44.51 15.51 -21.56
CA GLY A 66 -45.45 16.17 -20.63
C GLY A 66 -44.90 16.49 -19.22
N GLY A 67 -45.12 17.66 -18.61
CA GLY A 67 -45.95 18.82 -18.93
C GLY A 67 -45.62 19.97 -17.97
N GLY A 68 -45.97 21.20 -18.36
CA GLY A 68 -45.77 22.40 -17.55
C GLY A 68 -47.01 23.27 -17.53
N GLY A 69 -47.11 24.10 -16.49
CA GLY A 69 -47.77 25.39 -16.53
C GLY A 69 -49.01 25.60 -15.66
N GLY A 70 -48.89 26.52 -14.70
CA GLY A 70 -49.87 27.59 -14.51
C GLY A 70 -50.72 27.57 -13.24
N GLY A 71 -50.71 28.71 -12.50
CA GLY A 71 -51.84 29.12 -11.66
C GLY A 71 -51.48 29.67 -10.27
N MET A 72 -51.32 31.00 -10.15
CA MET A 72 -51.54 31.74 -8.89
C MET A 72 -52.99 32.32 -8.88
N PRO A 73 -53.41 33.12 -7.87
CA PRO A 73 -53.91 32.71 -6.55
C PRO A 73 -55.33 33.27 -6.30
N GLN A 74 -55.91 33.07 -5.12
CA GLN A 74 -56.63 34.08 -4.30
C GLN A 74 -57.41 33.41 -3.15
N SER A 75 -57.40 34.12 -2.02
CA SER A 75 -57.91 33.85 -0.68
C SER A 75 -59.43 33.84 -0.52
N PHE A 76 -59.99 33.02 0.39
CA PHE A 76 -61.06 33.45 1.33
C PHE A 76 -61.07 32.57 2.60
N ALA A 77 -61.59 33.16 3.67
CA ALA A 77 -61.44 32.80 5.06
C ALA A 77 -62.44 31.74 5.61
N ALA A 78 -62.13 31.36 6.86
CA ALA A 78 -63.03 31.19 8.02
C ALA A 78 -63.33 29.77 8.53
N ALA A 79 -63.18 29.67 9.86
CA ALA A 79 -63.42 28.55 10.77
C ALA A 79 -64.92 28.22 10.99
N PRO A 80 -65.26 27.16 11.76
CA PRO A 80 -65.40 27.26 13.23
C PRO A 80 -64.78 26.05 13.98
N ALA A 81 -64.15 26.18 15.15
CA ALA A 81 -64.65 26.42 16.52
C ALA A 81 -65.31 25.21 17.22
N GLY A 82 -64.70 24.79 18.35
CA GLY A 82 -65.21 23.85 19.36
C GLY A 82 -64.20 22.72 19.64
N GLY A 83 -63.73 22.43 20.85
CA GLY A 83 -64.03 22.90 22.20
C GLY A 83 -63.83 21.73 23.19
N GLY A 84 -63.03 21.94 24.25
CA GLY A 84 -62.90 21.08 25.45
C GLY A 84 -62.02 19.83 25.28
N GLY A 85 -61.20 19.40 26.23
CA GLY A 85 -60.95 19.81 27.61
C GLY A 85 -60.32 18.62 28.37
N GLY A 86 -59.38 18.92 29.29
CA GLY A 86 -59.15 18.13 30.51
C GLY A 86 -58.14 16.98 30.50
N GLY A 87 -57.06 17.18 31.27
CA GLY A 87 -56.77 16.29 32.41
C GLY A 87 -55.68 15.21 32.29
N GLY A 88 -54.49 15.52 32.82
CA GLY A 88 -53.90 14.77 33.95
C GLY A 88 -53.14 13.45 33.71
N GLY A 89 -51.84 13.48 34.08
CA GLY A 89 -51.29 12.49 35.03
C GLY A 89 -50.37 11.38 34.48
N GLY A 90 -49.07 11.56 34.72
CA GLY A 90 -48.18 10.59 35.40
C GLY A 90 -47.77 9.29 34.69
N GLY A 91 -46.45 9.09 34.54
CA GLY A 91 -45.84 7.78 34.39
C GLY A 91 -44.57 7.75 33.52
N ALA A 92 -43.41 7.64 34.16
CA ALA A 92 -42.17 7.15 33.54
C ALA A 92 -41.98 5.67 33.92
N PRO A 93 -41.00 4.92 33.38
CA PRO A 93 -40.38 4.92 32.05
C PRO A 93 -40.53 3.52 31.37
N ALA A 94 -40.42 3.43 30.05
CA ALA A 94 -40.28 2.12 29.38
C ALA A 94 -39.20 2.19 28.31
N ALA A 95 -38.21 1.30 28.48
CA ALA A 95 -37.15 1.02 27.52
C ALA A 95 -37.73 0.58 26.18
N GLY A 96 -37.19 1.14 25.09
CA GLY A 96 -37.52 0.75 23.73
C GLY A 96 -36.25 0.65 22.89
N ALA A 97 -35.79 -0.58 22.64
CA ALA A 97 -35.10 -0.90 21.40
C ALA A 97 -36.12 -0.88 20.25
N PRO A 98 -35.72 -0.52 19.02
CA PRO A 98 -35.51 -1.54 17.98
C PRO A 98 -34.34 -1.13 17.04
N ALA A 99 -33.85 -1.84 16.02
CA ALA A 99 -34.24 -3.04 15.31
C ALA A 99 -32.97 -3.66 14.65
N ALA A 100 -33.02 -4.96 14.41
CA ALA A 100 -32.09 -5.68 13.55
C ALA A 100 -32.30 -5.34 12.06
N GLY A 101 -31.24 -5.42 11.27
CA GLY A 101 -31.27 -5.47 9.81
C GLY A 101 -30.04 -6.20 9.26
N ALA A 102 -30.19 -7.50 9.00
CA ALA A 102 -29.40 -8.23 8.00
C ALA A 102 -29.68 -7.63 6.61
N GLY A 103 -28.84 -7.63 5.59
CA GLY A 103 -27.54 -8.21 5.28
C GLY A 103 -27.40 -8.09 3.75
N ASP A 104 -26.18 -7.96 3.22
CA ASP A 104 -25.87 -8.45 1.87
C ASP A 104 -24.37 -8.72 1.76
N ALA A 105 -24.05 -9.97 1.42
CA ALA A 105 -22.71 -10.46 1.18
C ALA A 105 -22.50 -10.47 -0.34
N GLY A 106 -21.93 -9.39 -0.88
CA GLY A 106 -21.48 -9.31 -2.26
C GLY A 106 -19.98 -9.53 -2.34
N ALA A 107 -19.55 -10.73 -2.73
CA ALA A 107 -18.18 -11.03 -3.09
C ALA A 107 -17.76 -10.18 -4.31
N GLY A 108 -16.83 -9.25 -4.10
CA GLY A 108 -16.25 -8.41 -5.15
C GLY A 108 -14.74 -8.54 -5.16
N THR A 109 -14.20 -9.13 -6.22
CA THR A 109 -12.78 -9.17 -6.58
C THR A 109 -12.20 -7.74 -6.66
N PRO A 110 -11.02 -7.46 -6.09
CA PRO A 110 -10.44 -6.12 -6.20
C PRO A 110 -9.79 -5.95 -7.58
N VAL A 111 -10.33 -5.01 -8.37
CA VAL A 111 -9.73 -4.54 -9.61
C VAL A 111 -8.64 -3.52 -9.27
N ALA A 112 -7.41 -3.75 -9.73
CA ALA A 112 -6.30 -2.81 -9.59
C ALA A 112 -6.30 -1.87 -10.80
N GLY A 113 -6.48 -0.56 -10.57
CA GLY A 113 -6.36 0.43 -11.63
C GLY A 113 -6.82 1.82 -11.22
N SER A 114 -5.84 2.68 -10.92
CA SER A 114 -5.95 4.12 -10.65
C SER A 114 -6.75 4.51 -9.40
N THR A 115 -6.03 4.65 -8.30
CA THR A 115 -6.40 5.63 -7.30
C THR A 115 -5.34 6.71 -7.36
N ASP A 116 -5.74 7.94 -7.67
CA ASP A 116 -5.06 9.10 -7.12
C ASP A 116 -4.99 8.88 -5.60
N VAL A 117 -3.88 8.31 -5.12
CA VAL A 117 -3.57 8.31 -3.69
C VAL A 117 -3.43 9.79 -3.36
N PRO A 118 -4.18 10.34 -2.39
CA PRO A 118 -4.10 11.74 -2.05
C PRO A 118 -2.66 12.11 -1.67
N SER A 119 -1.89 12.60 -2.63
CA SER A 119 -0.62 13.24 -2.36
C SER A 119 -0.94 14.58 -1.73
N GLY A 120 -0.94 14.66 -0.39
CA GLY A 120 -0.62 15.93 0.27
C GLY A 120 -1.53 16.50 1.35
N SER A 121 -2.31 15.73 2.15
CA SER A 121 -3.01 16.34 3.30
C SER A 121 -3.20 15.49 4.57
N GLY A 122 -2.55 14.33 4.68
CA GLY A 122 -2.61 13.46 5.87
C GLY A 122 -1.25 13.28 6.55
N SER A 123 -1.24 12.76 7.77
CA SER A 123 0.01 12.34 8.44
C SER A 123 0.72 11.28 7.59
N VAL A 124 2.04 11.11 7.75
CA VAL A 124 2.77 10.06 7.03
C VAL A 124 2.18 8.67 7.34
N ALA A 125 1.75 8.45 8.59
CA ALA A 125 1.04 7.24 8.97
C ALA A 125 -0.30 7.08 8.22
N SER A 126 -1.08 8.15 8.04
CA SER A 126 -2.34 8.09 7.26
C SER A 126 -2.07 7.75 5.80
N GLN A 127 -1.02 8.33 5.20
CA GLN A 127 -0.63 8.09 3.81
C GLN A 127 -0.21 6.64 3.60
N MET A 128 0.64 6.10 4.49
CA MET A 128 0.99 4.69 4.47
C MET A 128 -0.23 3.79 4.64
N ALA A 129 -1.10 4.08 5.61
CA ALA A 129 -2.30 3.29 5.85
C ALA A 129 -3.20 3.23 4.61
N ALA A 130 -3.39 4.36 3.92
CA ALA A 130 -4.18 4.41 2.70
C ALA A 130 -3.59 3.53 1.58
N VAL A 131 -2.28 3.62 1.35
CA VAL A 131 -1.59 2.80 0.34
C VAL A 131 -1.65 1.31 0.70
N LEU A 132 -1.37 0.95 1.97
CA LEU A 132 -1.40 -0.45 2.42
C LEU A 132 -2.81 -1.05 2.34
N LYS A 133 -3.84 -0.25 2.65
CA LYS A 133 -5.24 -0.66 2.50
C LYS A 133 -5.58 -0.95 1.05
N GLN A 134 -5.15 -0.11 0.11
CA GLN A 134 -5.30 -0.35 -1.33
C GLN A 134 -4.53 -1.60 -1.78
N GLY A 135 -3.40 -1.92 -1.13
CA GLY A 135 -2.64 -3.15 -1.34
C GLY A 135 -3.29 -4.42 -0.79
N GLY A 136 -4.41 -4.33 -0.07
CA GLY A 136 -5.16 -5.48 0.45
C GLY A 136 -4.84 -5.85 1.91
N PHE A 137 -4.08 -5.03 2.63
CA PHE A 137 -3.90 -5.21 4.07
C PHE A 137 -5.18 -4.81 4.85
N ASN A 138 -5.52 -5.58 5.89
CA ASN A 138 -6.57 -5.21 6.83
C ASN A 138 -6.03 -4.29 7.95
N ASP A 139 -6.92 -3.69 8.74
CA ASP A 139 -6.51 -2.69 9.74
C ASP A 139 -5.61 -3.27 10.84
N THR A 140 -5.76 -4.56 11.15
CA THR A 140 -4.88 -5.29 12.07
C THR A 140 -3.46 -5.38 11.53
N ALA A 141 -3.30 -5.76 10.26
CA ALA A 141 -2.01 -5.83 9.61
C ALA A 141 -1.38 -4.44 9.43
N ILE A 142 -2.16 -3.45 8.99
CA ILE A 142 -1.72 -2.06 8.83
C ILE A 142 -1.19 -1.54 10.16
N ALA A 143 -1.91 -1.72 11.26
CA ALA A 143 -1.44 -1.33 12.59
C ALA A 143 -0.10 -1.99 12.96
N GLY A 144 0.08 -3.27 12.61
CA GLY A 144 1.33 -4.00 12.82
C GLY A 144 2.51 -3.42 12.04
N ILE A 145 2.29 -3.06 10.77
CA ILE A 145 3.31 -2.41 9.92
C ILE A 145 3.64 -1.04 10.49
N LEU A 146 2.64 -0.19 10.72
CA LEU A 146 2.85 1.16 11.25
C LEU A 146 3.53 1.15 12.62
N GLY A 147 3.30 0.14 13.46
CA GLY A 147 4.00 -0.03 14.73
C GLY A 147 5.50 -0.31 14.57
N ASN A 148 5.90 -1.01 13.51
CA ASN A 148 7.30 -1.19 13.14
C ASN A 148 7.88 0.11 12.59
N THR A 149 7.20 0.74 11.63
CA THR A 149 7.65 2.02 11.05
C THR A 149 7.84 3.11 12.12
N GLN A 150 6.98 3.14 13.13
CA GLN A 150 7.10 4.05 14.28
C GLN A 150 8.40 3.81 15.07
N GLN A 151 8.81 2.55 15.23
CA GLN A 151 10.06 2.17 15.88
C GLN A 151 11.27 2.47 14.99
N GLU A 152 11.19 2.21 13.68
CA GLU A 152 12.30 2.39 12.74
C GLU A 152 12.65 3.85 12.53
N SER A 153 11.65 4.70 12.28
CA SER A 153 11.89 6.05 11.75
C SER A 153 11.07 7.13 12.43
N ASN A 154 10.15 6.77 13.33
CA ASN A 154 9.13 7.68 13.85
C ASN A 154 8.36 8.37 12.70
N PHE A 155 8.02 7.59 11.67
CA PHE A 155 7.34 8.04 10.45
C PHE A 155 8.07 9.14 9.66
N LYS A 156 9.41 9.18 9.72
CA LYS A 156 10.21 10.11 8.94
C LYS A 156 10.70 9.43 7.66
N ALA A 157 10.07 9.76 6.54
CA ALA A 157 10.46 9.20 5.24
C ALA A 157 11.79 9.76 4.69
N ASP A 158 12.24 10.90 5.19
CA ASP A 158 13.46 11.59 4.77
C ASP A 158 14.57 11.49 5.82
N VAL A 159 14.69 10.36 6.52
CA VAL A 159 15.69 10.17 7.57
C VAL A 159 16.72 9.11 7.20
N ASN A 160 17.99 9.44 7.36
CA ASN A 160 19.09 8.47 7.36
C ASN A 160 19.36 7.99 8.78
N GLN A 161 19.98 6.82 8.89
CA GLN A 161 20.46 6.25 10.14
C GLN A 161 21.22 7.29 10.99
N GLY A 162 20.94 7.31 12.28
CA GLY A 162 21.44 8.34 13.20
C GLY A 162 20.62 9.64 13.21
N GLY A 163 19.53 9.73 12.46
CA GLY A 163 18.55 10.81 12.53
C GLY A 163 18.82 12.00 11.60
N LEU A 164 19.73 11.85 10.64
CA LEU A 164 20.06 12.92 9.69
C LEU A 164 18.98 13.04 8.60
N GLY A 165 18.33 14.19 8.55
CA GLY A 165 17.32 14.49 7.52
C GLY A 165 17.94 14.66 6.12
N GLY A 166 17.22 14.23 5.09
CA GLY A 166 17.61 14.39 3.68
C GLY A 166 17.21 13.21 2.80
N GLY A 167 17.74 13.20 1.57
CA GLY A 167 17.63 12.04 0.68
C GLY A 167 18.52 10.87 1.12
N PRO A 168 18.45 9.72 0.43
CA PRO A 168 19.31 8.58 0.69
C PRO A 168 20.79 8.97 0.66
N SER A 169 21.54 8.56 1.68
CA SER A 169 23.00 8.67 1.67
C SER A 169 23.62 7.78 0.59
N ALA A 170 24.74 8.21 0.01
CA ALA A 170 25.42 7.51 -1.07
C ALA A 170 26.04 6.16 -0.66
N ASN A 171 26.29 5.94 0.64
CA ASN A 171 26.80 4.67 1.12
C ASN A 171 25.64 3.67 1.28
N ASN A 172 25.61 2.63 0.44
CA ASN A 172 24.58 1.59 0.42
C ASN A 172 25.00 0.33 1.17
N ALA A 173 25.81 0.44 2.22
CA ALA A 173 26.14 -0.73 3.03
C ALA A 173 24.86 -1.34 3.66
N ASP A 174 24.81 -2.66 3.74
CA ASP A 174 23.77 -3.41 4.45
C ASP A 174 24.19 -3.59 5.91
N ASP A 175 24.07 -2.50 6.68
CA ASP A 175 24.50 -2.46 8.07
C ASP A 175 23.62 -1.49 8.91
N ASN A 176 23.87 -1.48 10.22
CA ASN A 176 23.16 -0.64 11.17
C ASN A 176 23.60 0.84 11.14
N GLN A 177 24.32 1.29 10.10
CA GLN A 177 24.84 2.66 9.98
C GLN A 177 24.33 3.39 8.75
N HIS A 178 23.68 2.70 7.80
CA HIS A 178 23.35 3.27 6.49
C HIS A 178 21.89 3.06 6.04
N GLY A 179 20.99 2.74 6.98
CA GLY A 179 19.54 2.71 6.76
C GLY A 179 18.96 4.05 6.30
N PHE A 180 17.85 4.00 5.56
CA PHE A 180 17.14 5.18 5.07
C PHE A 180 15.62 5.00 5.09
N GLY A 181 14.89 6.09 5.37
CA GLY A 181 13.45 6.19 5.19
C GLY A 181 12.63 5.44 6.23
N LEU A 182 11.37 5.15 5.87
CA LEU A 182 10.34 4.63 6.76
C LEU A 182 10.72 3.30 7.42
N GLU A 183 11.21 2.34 6.64
CA GLU A 183 11.62 1.00 7.10
C GLU A 183 13.15 0.85 7.17
N GLN A 184 13.89 1.96 7.29
CA GLN A 184 15.35 1.98 7.41
C GLN A 184 16.09 1.08 6.41
N TRP A 185 15.68 1.11 5.13
CA TRP A 185 16.28 0.30 4.08
C TRP A 185 17.80 0.50 3.99
N GLY A 186 18.56 -0.58 4.13
CA GLY A 186 19.99 -0.66 3.86
C GLY A 186 20.30 -1.43 2.56
N GLY A 187 21.58 -1.53 2.21
CA GLY A 187 22.03 -2.47 1.18
C GLY A 187 21.38 -2.28 -0.20
N ASP A 188 21.16 -3.41 -0.87
CA ASP A 188 20.48 -3.49 -2.16
C ASP A 188 19.02 -3.01 -2.09
N ARG A 189 18.37 -3.11 -0.93
CA ARG A 189 16.97 -2.65 -0.76
C ARG A 189 16.89 -1.13 -0.87
N LYS A 190 17.86 -0.38 -0.34
CA LYS A 190 17.93 1.08 -0.49
C LYS A 190 18.12 1.48 -1.96
N VAL A 191 19.03 0.80 -2.65
CA VAL A 191 19.25 1.01 -4.10
C VAL A 191 17.97 0.73 -4.90
N ALA A 192 17.26 -0.36 -4.57
CA ALA A 192 16.01 -0.71 -5.21
C ALA A 192 14.90 0.33 -4.97
N LEU A 193 14.83 0.92 -3.77
CA LEU A 193 13.91 2.04 -3.47
C LEU A 193 14.21 3.26 -4.35
N GLU A 194 15.49 3.65 -4.45
CA GLU A 194 15.90 4.78 -5.30
C GLU A 194 15.54 4.56 -6.78
N GLN A 195 15.72 3.33 -7.27
CA GLN A 195 15.35 2.96 -8.64
C GLN A 195 13.83 2.94 -8.82
N PHE A 196 13.09 2.40 -7.85
CA PHE A 196 11.64 2.38 -7.87
C PHE A 196 11.06 3.80 -7.92
N ALA A 197 11.60 4.72 -7.11
CA ALA A 197 11.18 6.12 -7.12
C ALA A 197 11.36 6.79 -8.50
N LYS A 198 12.47 6.47 -9.20
CA LYS A 198 12.71 6.91 -10.58
C LYS A 198 11.68 6.33 -11.56
N GLN A 199 11.34 5.06 -11.40
CA GLN A 199 10.33 4.38 -12.23
C GLN A 199 8.92 4.95 -12.01
N GLN A 200 8.62 5.50 -10.83
CA GLN A 200 7.36 6.19 -10.50
C GLN A 200 7.29 7.63 -11.06
N GLY A 201 7.95 7.91 -12.18
CA GLY A 201 7.95 9.23 -12.84
C GLY A 201 8.97 10.22 -12.26
N ASN A 202 10.16 9.74 -11.91
CA ASN A 202 11.23 10.54 -11.26
C ASN A 202 10.79 11.20 -9.94
N LYS A 203 9.99 10.49 -9.14
CA LYS A 203 9.62 10.95 -7.80
C LYS A 203 10.80 10.83 -6.83
N SER A 204 10.71 11.53 -5.71
CA SER A 204 11.70 11.45 -4.64
C SER A 204 11.62 10.10 -3.91
N ALA A 205 12.77 9.52 -3.59
CA ALA A 205 12.84 8.37 -2.70
C ALA A 205 12.42 8.73 -1.25
N SER A 206 12.41 10.01 -0.88
CA SER A 206 11.92 10.50 0.42
C SER A 206 10.39 10.72 0.45
N ASP A 207 9.68 10.46 -0.65
CA ASP A 207 8.23 10.58 -0.69
C ASP A 207 7.60 9.39 0.08
N PRO A 208 6.80 9.65 1.14
CA PRO A 208 6.20 8.60 1.96
C PRO A 208 5.24 7.68 1.19
N THR A 209 4.54 8.21 0.18
CA THR A 209 3.65 7.41 -0.67
C THR A 209 4.47 6.49 -1.58
N VAL A 210 5.58 6.98 -2.14
CA VAL A 210 6.51 6.15 -2.93
C VAL A 210 7.11 5.03 -2.07
N GLN A 211 7.53 5.35 -0.85
CA GLN A 211 8.06 4.35 0.08
C GLN A 211 6.99 3.31 0.46
N ALA A 212 5.76 3.73 0.75
CA ALA A 212 4.65 2.79 1.02
C ALA A 212 4.33 1.89 -0.19
N GLN A 213 4.41 2.42 -1.41
CA GLN A 213 4.26 1.62 -2.63
C GLN A 213 5.42 0.64 -2.82
N PHE A 214 6.64 1.03 -2.44
CA PHE A 214 7.79 0.14 -2.44
C PHE A 214 7.64 -1.01 -1.43
N ILE A 215 7.06 -0.75 -0.26
CA ILE A 215 6.67 -1.81 0.69
C ILE A 215 5.77 -2.85 0.01
N LEU A 216 4.73 -2.40 -0.73
CA LEU A 216 3.83 -3.32 -1.45
C LEU A 216 4.58 -4.13 -2.52
N LYS A 217 5.52 -3.53 -3.24
CA LYS A 217 6.39 -4.24 -4.19
C LYS A 217 7.18 -5.35 -3.49
N GLU A 218 7.85 -5.03 -2.37
CA GLU A 218 8.65 -6.02 -1.64
C GLU A 218 7.78 -7.12 -1.00
N VAL A 219 6.56 -6.79 -0.56
CA VAL A 219 5.60 -7.78 -0.05
C VAL A 219 5.16 -8.74 -1.16
N ALA A 220 4.96 -8.26 -2.40
CA ALA A 220 4.62 -9.12 -3.53
C ALA A 220 5.74 -10.13 -3.86
N GLU A 221 6.98 -9.79 -3.54
CA GLU A 221 8.17 -10.66 -3.67
C GLU A 221 8.34 -11.63 -2.49
N ARG A 222 7.48 -11.54 -1.46
CA ARG A 222 7.45 -12.41 -0.28
C ARG A 222 6.12 -13.18 -0.19
N PRO A 223 5.98 -14.30 -0.92
CA PRO A 223 4.74 -15.06 -0.97
C PRO A 223 4.21 -15.43 0.41
N GLY A 224 2.93 -15.12 0.65
CA GLY A 224 2.23 -15.45 1.88
C GLY A 224 2.39 -14.45 3.04
N LEU A 225 3.31 -13.48 2.96
CA LEU A 225 3.52 -12.50 4.04
C LEU A 225 2.23 -11.71 4.34
N MET A 226 1.59 -11.14 3.32
CA MET A 226 0.33 -10.40 3.50
C MET A 226 -0.77 -11.26 4.10
N GLN A 227 -0.88 -12.53 3.68
CA GLN A 227 -1.88 -13.45 4.22
C GLN A 227 -1.62 -13.74 5.70
N GLN A 228 -0.36 -13.95 6.10
CA GLN A 228 0.00 -14.16 7.50
C GLN A 228 -0.29 -12.92 8.34
N MET A 229 0.06 -11.74 7.85
CA MET A 229 -0.22 -10.46 8.49
C MET A 229 -1.72 -10.24 8.70
N ASN A 230 -2.53 -10.46 7.66
CA ASN A 230 -3.98 -10.31 7.73
C ASN A 230 -4.64 -11.33 8.68
N ASN A 231 -4.03 -12.49 8.88
CA ASN A 231 -4.50 -13.55 9.77
C ASN A 231 -3.86 -13.53 11.17
N ALA A 232 -3.09 -12.50 11.51
CA ALA A 232 -2.31 -12.45 12.76
C ALA A 232 -3.16 -12.44 14.04
N GLY A 233 -4.45 -12.12 13.95
CA GLY A 233 -5.41 -12.09 15.07
C GLY A 233 -5.28 -10.86 16.00
N SER A 234 -4.14 -10.18 16.02
CA SER A 234 -3.95 -8.92 16.74
C SER A 234 -2.87 -8.05 16.08
N ALA A 235 -2.91 -6.73 16.36
CA ALA A 235 -1.92 -5.79 15.83
C ALA A 235 -0.51 -6.08 16.36
N GLY A 236 -0.38 -6.48 17.63
CA GLY A 236 0.89 -6.92 18.20
C GLY A 236 1.48 -8.16 17.52
N ASN A 237 0.65 -9.15 17.19
CA ASN A 237 1.10 -10.32 16.44
C ASN A 237 1.52 -9.94 15.02
N ALA A 238 0.75 -9.08 14.34
CA ALA A 238 1.13 -8.57 13.03
C ALA A 238 2.47 -7.80 13.09
N ALA A 239 2.70 -6.98 14.12
CA ALA A 239 3.97 -6.30 14.31
C ALA A 239 5.14 -7.27 14.47
N THR A 240 4.91 -8.40 15.13
CA THR A 240 5.91 -9.46 15.34
C THR A 240 6.23 -10.18 14.04
N ILE A 241 5.21 -10.56 13.27
CA ILE A 241 5.38 -11.19 11.95
C ILE A 241 6.15 -10.26 11.01
N TRP A 242 5.79 -8.97 10.98
CA TRP A 242 6.48 -7.98 10.17
C TRP A 242 7.96 -7.85 10.55
N CYS A 243 8.25 -7.68 11.84
CA CYS A 243 9.63 -7.57 12.31
C CYS A 243 10.46 -8.81 11.94
N GLN A 244 9.87 -10.01 12.04
CA GLN A 244 10.58 -11.26 11.79
C GLN A 244 10.80 -11.55 10.30
N GLN A 245 9.86 -11.19 9.43
CA GLN A 245 9.89 -11.60 8.02
C GLN A 245 10.27 -10.47 7.06
N TYR A 246 9.96 -9.23 7.41
CA TYR A 246 10.23 -8.07 6.58
C TYR A 246 11.46 -7.29 7.08
N GLU A 247 11.48 -6.88 8.36
CA GLU A 247 12.58 -6.06 8.89
C GLU A 247 13.84 -6.88 9.19
N GLN A 248 13.66 -8.07 9.78
CA GLN A 248 14.76 -8.93 10.26
C GLN A 248 15.72 -8.18 11.20
N ALA A 249 15.18 -7.29 12.04
CA ALA A 249 15.96 -6.45 12.95
C ALA A 249 16.80 -7.27 13.93
N THR A 250 18.09 -6.95 14.03
CA THR A 250 19.03 -7.60 14.97
C THR A 250 18.64 -7.36 16.42
N ASP A 251 18.32 -6.11 16.76
CA ASP A 251 17.85 -5.68 18.08
C ASP A 251 16.41 -5.17 17.95
N PRO A 252 15.41 -6.05 18.07
CA PRO A 252 14.09 -5.76 17.53
C PRO A 252 13.25 -4.83 18.41
N GLU A 253 13.56 -4.60 19.69
CA GLU A 253 12.73 -3.75 20.56
C GLU A 253 11.23 -4.12 20.51
N MET A 254 10.94 -5.43 20.46
CA MET A 254 9.61 -5.95 20.10
C MET A 254 8.47 -5.42 20.97
N GLN A 255 8.74 -5.16 22.25
CA GLN A 255 7.72 -4.63 23.15
C GLN A 255 7.25 -3.23 22.72
N ASN A 256 8.16 -2.38 22.25
CA ASN A 256 7.82 -1.04 21.77
C ASN A 256 6.98 -1.13 20.49
N ARG A 257 7.41 -1.96 19.53
CA ARG A 257 6.68 -2.21 18.27
C ARG A 257 5.25 -2.70 18.52
N VAL A 258 5.08 -3.64 19.45
CA VAL A 258 3.76 -4.16 19.86
C VAL A 258 2.92 -3.06 20.51
N ASN A 259 3.50 -2.26 21.40
CA ASN A 259 2.81 -1.15 22.06
C ASN A 259 2.34 -0.10 21.03
N TYR A 260 3.20 0.28 20.09
CA TYR A 260 2.85 1.19 19.00
C TYR A 260 1.75 0.62 18.11
N ALA A 261 1.87 -0.64 17.70
CA ALA A 261 0.87 -1.30 16.87
C ALA A 261 -0.50 -1.32 17.55
N ASN A 262 -0.57 -1.66 18.84
CA ASN A 262 -1.83 -1.66 19.58
C ASN A 262 -2.44 -0.26 19.71
N ALA A 263 -1.63 0.77 19.94
CA ALA A 263 -2.09 2.16 19.99
C ALA A 263 -2.61 2.65 18.62
N LEU A 264 -1.91 2.28 17.53
CA LEU A 264 -2.30 2.64 16.18
C LEU A 264 -3.55 1.89 15.71
N ALA A 265 -3.75 0.64 16.14
CA ALA A 265 -4.99 -0.10 15.90
C ALA A 265 -6.22 0.63 16.48
N GLN A 266 -6.08 1.20 17.69
CA GLN A 266 -7.15 2.00 18.30
C GLN A 266 -7.45 3.26 17.49
N LYS A 267 -6.42 3.95 16.98
CA LYS A 267 -6.59 5.14 16.14
C LYS A 267 -7.22 4.81 14.78
N LEU A 268 -6.81 3.70 14.14
CA LEU A 268 -7.41 3.25 12.88
C LEU A 268 -8.89 2.94 13.04
N ALA A 269 -9.27 2.25 14.12
CA ALA A 269 -10.68 1.96 14.42
C ALA A 269 -11.52 3.23 14.66
N GLN A 270 -10.88 4.32 15.06
CA GLN A 270 -11.53 5.63 15.28
C GLN A 270 -11.47 6.54 14.04
N GLY A 271 -10.74 6.15 12.99
CA GLY A 271 -10.48 7.00 11.82
C GLY A 271 -9.58 8.20 12.11
N THR A 272 -8.68 8.10 13.10
CA THR A 272 -7.87 9.21 13.64
C THR A 272 -6.36 9.07 13.42
N VAL A 273 -5.93 8.22 12.49
CA VAL A 273 -4.52 8.12 12.07
C VAL A 273 -4.14 9.25 11.15
#